data_AF-A0AA37UT94-F1
#
_entry.id   AF-A0AA37UT94-F1
#
_cell.length_a   1.000
_cell.length_b   1.000
_cell.length_c   1.000
_cell.angle_alpha   90.00
_cell.angle_beta   90.00
_cell.angle_gamma   90.00
#
_symmetry.space_group_name_H-M   'P 1'
#
loop_
_entity.id
_entity.type
_entity.pdbx_description
1 polymer ?
#
loop_
_entity_poly.entity_id
_entity_poly.type
_entity_poly.pdbx_seq_one_letter_code
_entity_poly.pdbx_strand_id
1 'polypeptide(L)'
;MTSTPTAALADRVRPALGTAVLTTAYFASPDVIRSRAARGVLKTALMIAITGIAVRDWRESRAAAALAAPEHDGVGDAGHPGQPEQPEQPGHPEHTTADLIRRIPPERGAVMAAVAGATFAASIVGTVATERWIFRRGEARRAAGARLAHTLPALAWGAVAGALSMVPDPELVNGQGDDAA
;
A
#
# COMPACT_ATOMS: atom_id res chain seq x y z
N MET A 1 1.45 27.35 8.02
CA MET A 1 2.93 27.19 7.90
C MET A 1 3.23 26.63 6.53
N THR A 2 3.74 27.45 5.61
CA THR A 2 4.11 27.01 4.25
C THR A 2 5.45 26.30 4.29
N SER A 3 5.47 25.00 4.05
CA SER A 3 6.70 24.22 3.88
C SER A 3 7.55 24.81 2.76
N THR A 4 8.84 25.05 3.00
CA THR A 4 9.77 25.50 1.96
C THR A 4 9.75 24.52 0.79
N PRO A 5 9.76 24.96 -0.49
CA PRO A 5 9.65 24.07 -1.66
C PRO A 5 10.66 22.90 -1.67
N THR A 6 11.82 23.08 -1.04
CA THR A 6 12.82 22.03 -0.82
C THR A 6 12.38 20.93 0.14
N ALA A 7 11.60 21.24 1.18
CA ALA A 7 11.07 20.24 2.12
C ALA A 7 10.01 19.36 1.44
N ALA A 8 9.09 19.99 0.69
CA ALA A 8 8.07 19.28 -0.09
C ALA A 8 8.68 18.36 -1.17
N LEU A 9 9.78 18.80 -1.80
CA LEU A 9 10.52 17.95 -2.74
C LEU A 9 11.23 16.79 -2.03
N ALA A 10 11.88 17.04 -0.89
CA ALA A 10 12.59 16.01 -0.13
C ALA A 10 11.64 14.90 0.34
N ASP A 11 10.43 15.25 0.75
CA ASP A 11 9.43 14.29 1.23
C ASP A 11 8.87 13.42 0.11
N ARG A 12 8.89 13.89 -1.14
CA ARG A 12 8.56 13.06 -2.33
C ARG A 12 9.74 12.20 -2.76
N VAL A 13 10.94 12.76 -2.78
CA VAL A 13 12.16 12.09 -3.27
C VAL A 13 12.59 10.93 -2.38
N ARG A 14 12.46 11.06 -1.05
CA ARG A 14 12.83 10.00 -0.10
C ARG A 14 12.12 8.66 -0.33
N PRO A 15 10.78 8.57 -0.38
CA PRO A 15 10.09 7.31 -0.60
C PRO A 15 10.39 6.72 -1.97
N ALA A 16 10.51 7.55 -3.01
CA ALA A 16 10.84 7.06 -4.34
C ALA A 16 12.25 6.49 -4.46
N LEU A 17 13.23 7.14 -3.83
CA LEU A 17 14.59 6.59 -3.73
C LEU A 17 14.58 5.28 -2.93
N GLY A 18 13.81 5.21 -1.84
CA GLY A 18 13.63 3.99 -1.07
C GLY A 18 13.10 2.84 -1.92
N THR A 19 12.01 3.07 -2.67
CA THR A 19 11.42 2.09 -3.59
C THR A 19 12.39 1.64 -4.68
N ALA A 20 13.12 2.58 -5.29
CA ALA A 20 14.10 2.28 -6.32
C ALA A 20 15.25 1.41 -5.80
N VAL A 21 15.79 1.75 -4.62
CA VAL A 21 16.89 1.01 -3.98
C VAL A 21 16.44 -0.38 -3.58
N LEU A 22 15.28 -0.53 -2.92
CA LEU A 22 14.77 -1.83 -2.51
C LEU A 22 14.52 -2.74 -3.72
N THR A 23 13.90 -2.20 -4.77
CA THR A 23 13.60 -2.94 -5.99
C THR A 23 14.88 -3.37 -6.70
N THR A 24 15.87 -2.48 -6.79
CA THR A 24 17.19 -2.81 -7.35
C THR A 24 17.87 -3.90 -6.52
N ALA A 25 17.91 -3.75 -5.20
CA ALA A 25 18.55 -4.72 -4.31
C ALA A 25 17.90 -6.11 -4.41
N TYR A 26 16.58 -6.15 -4.54
CA TYR A 26 15.81 -7.38 -4.74
C TYR A 26 16.26 -8.15 -5.99
N PHE A 27 16.30 -7.48 -7.14
CA PHE A 27 16.63 -8.10 -8.43
C PHE A 27 18.14 -8.23 -8.70
N ALA A 28 18.99 -7.42 -8.06
CA ALA A 28 20.46 -7.48 -8.21
C ALA A 28 21.10 -8.54 -7.29
N SER A 29 20.37 -9.04 -6.28
CA SER A 29 20.79 -10.11 -5.37
C SER A 29 21.54 -11.30 -6.02
N PRO A 30 21.26 -11.73 -7.27
CA PRO A 30 21.91 -12.89 -7.86
C PRO A 30 23.38 -12.67 -8.23
N ASP A 31 23.75 -11.44 -8.55
CA ASP A 31 25.11 -11.10 -8.95
C ASP A 31 26.01 -10.81 -7.73
N VAL A 32 25.42 -10.39 -6.60
CA VAL A 32 26.16 -10.06 -5.35
C VAL A 32 26.18 -11.18 -4.30
N ILE A 33 25.13 -12.00 -4.20
CA ILE A 33 25.03 -13.08 -3.21
C ILE A 33 25.17 -14.43 -3.92
N ARG A 34 26.29 -15.13 -3.71
CA ARG A 34 26.55 -16.45 -4.35
C ARG A 34 25.63 -17.57 -3.83
N SER A 35 25.20 -17.48 -2.56
CA SER A 35 24.41 -18.50 -1.88
C SER A 35 22.90 -18.35 -2.15
N ARG A 36 22.24 -19.44 -2.56
CA ARG A 36 20.79 -19.45 -2.81
C ARG A 36 19.97 -19.27 -1.53
N ALA A 37 20.45 -19.80 -0.41
CA ALA A 37 19.78 -19.67 0.89
C ALA A 37 19.82 -18.22 1.40
N ALA A 38 20.97 -17.55 1.25
CA ALA A 38 21.12 -16.14 1.65
C ALA A 38 20.22 -15.20 0.83
N ARG A 39 20.00 -15.50 -0.47
CA ARG A 39 19.01 -14.76 -1.29
C ARG A 39 17.59 -14.91 -0.76
N GLY A 40 17.22 -16.13 -0.33
CA GLY A 40 15.93 -16.40 0.30
C GLY A 40 15.73 -15.59 1.58
N VAL A 41 16.74 -15.58 2.46
CA VAL A 41 16.71 -14.81 3.71
C VAL A 41 16.57 -13.30 3.45
N LEU A 42 17.34 -12.75 2.50
CA LEU A 42 17.24 -11.33 2.13
C LEU A 42 15.84 -10.96 1.65
N LYS A 43 15.27 -11.78 0.77
CA LYS A 43 13.92 -11.58 0.23
C LYS A 43 12.86 -11.63 1.34
N THR A 44 12.96 -12.59 2.25
CA THR A 44 12.06 -12.68 3.41
C THR A 44 12.19 -11.47 4.31
N ALA A 45 13.42 -11.03 4.61
CA ALA A 45 13.66 -9.84 5.43
C ALA A 45 13.08 -8.57 4.78
N LEU A 46 13.22 -8.40 3.47
CA LEU A 46 12.62 -7.31 2.69
C LEU A 46 11.09 -7.31 2.78
N MET A 47 10.46 -8.48 2.60
CA MET A 47 8.99 -8.59 2.71
C MET A 47 8.49 -8.30 4.12
N ILE A 48 9.20 -8.77 5.15
CA ILE A 48 8.87 -8.46 6.55
C ILE A 48 8.97 -6.95 6.80
N ALA A 49 10.04 -6.30 6.32
CA ALA A 49 10.22 -4.86 6.48
C ALA A 49 9.10 -4.05 5.80
N ILE A 50 8.78 -4.37 4.54
CA ILE A 50 7.70 -3.70 3.79
C ILE A 50 6.36 -3.89 4.49
N THR A 51 6.06 -5.12 4.94
CA THR A 51 4.83 -5.42 5.66
C THR A 51 4.76 -4.64 6.99
N GLY A 52 5.88 -4.55 7.71
CA GLY A 52 5.96 -3.79 8.96
C GLY A 52 5.68 -2.30 8.76
N ILE A 53 6.18 -1.70 7.68
CA ILE A 53 5.90 -0.30 7.32
C ILE A 53 4.41 -0.13 7.04
N ALA A 54 3.81 -0.99 6.21
CA ALA A 54 2.38 -0.91 5.89
C ALA A 54 1.48 -1.07 7.12
N VAL A 55 1.81 -2.00 8.04
CA VAL A 55 1.07 -2.19 9.29
C VAL A 55 1.18 -0.97 10.18
N ARG A 56 2.37 -0.35 10.25
CA ARG A 56 2.58 0.86 11.04
C ARG A 56 1.74 2.02 10.49
N ASP A 57 1.81 2.25 9.19
CA ASP A 57 1.05 3.31 8.51
C ASP A 57 -0.45 3.14 8.76
N TRP A 58 -0.98 1.93 8.59
CA TRP A 58 -2.37 1.61 8.91
C TRP A 58 -2.75 1.88 10.37
N ARG A 59 -1.86 1.59 11.33
CA ARG A 59 -2.08 1.88 12.75
C ARG A 59 -2.09 3.39 13.02
N GLU A 60 -1.20 4.14 12.37
CA GLU A 60 -1.14 5.60 12.48
C GLU A 60 -2.40 6.24 11.89
N SER A 61 -2.88 5.78 10.72
CA SER A 61 -4.16 6.24 10.15
C SER A 61 -5.35 5.94 11.06
N ARG A 62 -5.40 4.74 11.67
CA ARG A 62 -6.45 4.35 12.64
C ARG A 62 -6.42 5.23 13.90
N ALA A 63 -5.23 5.54 14.42
CA ALA A 63 -5.08 6.38 15.60
C ALA A 63 -5.47 7.84 15.31
N ALA A 64 -5.10 8.37 14.14
CA ALA A 64 -5.51 9.69 13.70
C ALA A 64 -7.03 9.79 13.54
N ALA A 65 -7.68 8.77 12.95
CA ALA A 65 -9.13 8.70 12.83
C ALA A 65 -9.83 8.65 14.20
N ALA A 66 -9.27 7.92 15.16
CA ALA A 66 -9.82 7.84 16.52
C ALA A 66 -9.73 9.16 17.29
N LEU A 67 -8.68 9.97 17.06
CA LEU A 67 -8.53 11.30 17.65
C LEU A 67 -9.42 12.35 16.97
N ALA A 68 -9.78 12.14 15.70
CA ALA A 68 -10.68 13.00 14.95
C ALA A 68 -12.17 12.66 15.17
N ALA A 69 -12.47 11.54 15.83
CA ALA A 69 -13.84 11.18 16.19
C ALA A 69 -14.35 12.17 17.26
N PRO A 70 -15.51 12.82 17.05
CA PRO A 70 -16.04 13.76 18.02
C PRO A 70 -16.31 13.07 19.36
N GLU A 71 -15.85 13.70 20.45
CA GLU A 71 -16.20 13.34 21.82
C GLU A 71 -17.73 13.48 21.97
N HIS A 72 -18.46 12.37 21.86
CA HIS A 72 -19.83 12.33 22.35
C HIS A 72 -19.76 12.28 23.87
N ASP A 73 -19.69 13.46 24.48
CA ASP A 73 -19.87 13.66 25.91
C ASP A 73 -21.28 13.23 26.29
N GLY A 74 -21.41 11.96 26.68
CA GLY A 74 -22.60 11.43 27.34
C GLY A 74 -22.65 11.91 28.79
N VAL A 75 -22.90 13.20 29.01
CA VAL A 75 -23.20 13.76 30.33
C VAL A 75 -24.43 14.68 30.24
N GLY A 76 -25.50 14.28 30.94
CA GLY A 76 -26.72 15.08 31.16
C GLY A 76 -27.68 15.05 29.96
N ASP A 77 -29.00 14.96 30.11
CA ASP A 77 -29.85 15.34 31.22
C ASP A 77 -31.15 14.54 31.11
N ALA A 78 -31.54 13.92 32.22
CA ALA A 78 -32.84 13.30 32.36
C ALA A 78 -33.86 14.40 32.68
N GLY A 79 -34.47 14.96 31.61
CA GLY A 79 -35.83 15.50 31.69
C GLY A 79 -36.05 16.89 31.14
N HIS A 80 -36.82 16.99 30.05
CA HIS A 80 -37.90 17.97 29.88
C HIS A 80 -38.86 17.51 28.77
N PRO A 81 -40.17 17.31 29.04
CA PRO A 81 -41.14 17.05 27.98
C PRO A 81 -41.65 18.39 27.41
N GLY A 82 -41.32 18.67 26.15
CA GLY A 82 -41.98 19.74 25.39
C GLY A 82 -41.06 20.58 24.50
N GLN A 83 -40.63 20.04 23.36
CA GLN A 83 -40.36 20.83 22.16
C GLN A 83 -40.72 20.00 20.90
N PRO A 84 -41.35 20.62 19.88
CA PRO A 84 -41.82 19.92 18.69
C PRO A 84 -40.64 19.41 17.85
N GLU A 85 -40.81 18.19 17.35
CA GLU A 85 -39.83 17.44 16.58
C GLU A 85 -39.36 18.19 15.33
N GLN A 86 -38.08 18.55 15.29
CA GLN A 86 -37.35 18.59 14.03
C GLN A 86 -36.89 17.16 13.76
N PRO A 87 -37.24 16.54 12.61
CA PRO A 87 -36.71 15.23 12.30
C PRO A 87 -35.19 15.38 12.17
N GLU A 88 -34.48 14.84 13.17
CA GLU A 88 -33.06 14.53 13.05
C GLU A 88 -32.88 13.79 11.74
N GLN A 89 -32.11 14.34 10.80
CA GLN A 89 -31.60 13.52 9.71
C GLN A 89 -30.81 12.41 10.39
N PRO A 90 -31.22 11.13 10.27
CA PRO A 90 -30.53 10.06 10.96
C PRO A 90 -29.12 10.04 10.43
N GLY A 91 -28.16 10.43 11.27
CA GLY A 91 -26.74 10.33 10.98
C GLY A 91 -26.50 8.94 10.43
N HIS A 92 -25.96 8.86 9.21
CA HIS A 92 -25.71 7.59 8.57
C HIS A 92 -24.89 6.74 9.55
N PRO A 93 -25.43 5.62 10.07
CA PRO A 93 -24.71 4.84 11.06
C PRO A 93 -23.39 4.41 10.43
N GLU A 94 -22.26 4.82 11.03
CA GLU A 94 -20.94 4.36 10.59
C GLU A 94 -20.93 2.84 10.63
N HIS A 95 -21.07 2.21 9.48
CA HIS A 95 -21.08 0.77 9.37
C HIS A 95 -19.65 0.27 9.47
N THR A 96 -19.33 -0.48 10.53
CA THR A 96 -18.02 -1.10 10.65
C THR A 96 -17.83 -2.13 9.54
N THR A 97 -16.59 -2.37 9.10
CA THR A 97 -16.32 -3.34 8.02
C THR A 97 -16.90 -4.73 8.33
N ALA A 98 -16.91 -5.14 9.60
CA ALA A 98 -17.52 -6.38 10.04
C ALA A 98 -19.05 -6.41 9.86
N ASP A 99 -19.73 -5.27 10.02
CA ASP A 99 -21.18 -5.16 9.81
C ASP A 99 -21.52 -5.24 8.33
N LEU A 100 -20.70 -4.63 7.47
CA LEU A 100 -20.83 -4.76 6.02
C LEU A 100 -20.63 -6.21 5.57
N ILE A 101 -19.63 -6.91 6.13
CA ILE A 101 -19.37 -8.32 5.82
C ILE A 101 -20.55 -9.21 6.24
N ARG A 102 -21.13 -8.98 7.42
CA ARG A 102 -22.28 -9.77 7.93
C ARG A 102 -23.56 -9.60 7.13
N ARG A 103 -23.69 -8.50 6.37
CA ARG A 103 -24.86 -8.21 5.52
C ARG A 103 -24.81 -8.90 4.15
N ILE A 104 -23.69 -9.52 3.78
CA ILE A 104 -23.55 -10.21 2.50
C ILE A 104 -24.30 -11.55 2.55
N PRO A 105 -25.26 -11.82 1.63
CA PRO A 105 -25.93 -13.12 1.55
C PRO A 105 -24.91 -14.26 1.40
N PRO A 106 -25.14 -15.45 1.99
CA PRO A 106 -24.16 -16.52 2.00
C PRO A 106 -23.74 -16.97 0.60
N GLU A 107 -24.65 -17.04 -0.38
CA GLU A 107 -24.29 -17.36 -1.76
C GLU A 107 -23.38 -16.31 -2.41
N ARG A 108 -23.60 -15.01 -2.13
CA ARG A 108 -22.75 -13.92 -2.63
C ARG A 108 -21.43 -13.87 -1.87
N GLY A 109 -21.44 -14.18 -0.58
CA GLY A 109 -20.25 -14.25 0.27
C GLY A 109 -19.29 -15.34 -0.18
N ALA A 110 -19.80 -16.52 -0.54
CA ALA A 110 -18.99 -17.61 -1.08
C ALA A 110 -18.35 -17.24 -2.42
N VAL A 111 -19.10 -16.62 -3.34
CA VAL A 111 -18.56 -16.15 -4.62
C VAL A 111 -17.48 -15.08 -4.41
N MET A 112 -17.73 -14.10 -3.55
CA MET A 112 -16.76 -13.04 -3.25
C MET A 112 -15.49 -13.61 -2.59
N ALA A 113 -15.63 -14.54 -1.65
CA ALA A 113 -14.49 -15.21 -1.03
C ALA A 113 -13.70 -16.03 -2.05
N ALA A 114 -14.37 -16.72 -2.97
CA ALA A 114 -13.72 -17.47 -4.03
C ALA A 114 -12.95 -16.55 -5.00
N VAL A 115 -13.55 -15.42 -5.40
CA VAL A 115 -12.88 -14.42 -6.25
C VAL A 115 -11.67 -13.81 -5.54
N ALA A 116 -11.82 -13.43 -4.26
CA ALA A 116 -10.73 -12.90 -3.46
C ALA A 116 -9.59 -13.92 -3.33
N GLY A 117 -9.92 -15.18 -3.00
CA GLY A 117 -8.96 -16.27 -2.90
C GLY A 117 -8.26 -16.57 -4.23
N ALA A 118 -9.00 -16.61 -5.33
CA ALA A 118 -8.45 -16.83 -6.67
C ALA A 118 -7.52 -15.69 -7.09
N THR A 119 -7.90 -14.44 -6.81
CA THR A 119 -7.07 -13.26 -7.09
C THR A 119 -5.76 -13.31 -6.29
N PHE A 120 -5.85 -13.65 -5.00
CA PHE A 120 -4.67 -13.82 -4.14
C PHE A 120 -3.76 -14.94 -4.65
N ALA A 121 -4.31 -16.11 -4.97
CA ALA A 121 -3.55 -17.22 -5.52
C ALA A 121 -2.89 -16.88 -6.86
N ALA A 122 -3.63 -16.22 -7.77
CA ALA A 122 -3.11 -15.76 -9.05
C ALA A 122 -1.96 -14.77 -8.88
N SER A 123 -2.03 -13.87 -7.89
CA SER A 123 -0.95 -12.94 -7.56
C SER A 123 0.34 -13.67 -7.15
N ILE A 124 0.23 -14.68 -6.27
CA ILE A 124 1.38 -15.50 -5.86
C ILE A 124 1.99 -16.22 -7.07
N VAL A 125 1.16 -16.90 -7.85
CA VAL A 125 1.62 -17.66 -9.03
C VAL A 125 2.28 -16.74 -10.04
N GLY A 126 1.66 -15.59 -10.32
CA GLY A 126 2.19 -14.56 -11.22
C GLY A 126 3.54 -14.02 -10.76
N THR A 127 3.68 -13.75 -9.46
CA THR A 127 4.95 -13.29 -8.86
C THR A 127 6.05 -14.32 -9.07
N VAL A 128 5.79 -15.58 -8.71
CA VAL A 128 6.77 -16.67 -8.86
C VAL A 128 7.13 -16.92 -10.32
N ALA A 129 6.14 -16.91 -11.22
CA ALA A 129 6.36 -17.09 -12.65
C ALA A 129 7.24 -15.97 -13.23
N THR A 130 6.97 -14.73 -12.84
CA THR A 130 7.74 -13.54 -13.25
C THR A 130 9.17 -13.63 -12.76
N GLU A 131 9.39 -13.94 -11.49
CA GLU A 131 10.74 -14.12 -10.94
C GLU A 131 11.50 -15.19 -11.72
N ARG A 132 10.89 -16.35 -11.91
CA ARG A 132 11.53 -17.46 -12.60
C ARG A 132 11.87 -17.11 -14.04
N TRP A 133 11.06 -16.29 -14.70
CA TRP A 133 11.36 -15.76 -16.03
C TRP A 133 12.54 -14.78 -16.02
N ILE A 134 12.57 -13.83 -15.09
CA ILE A 134 13.69 -12.87 -14.93
C ILE A 134 15.00 -13.62 -14.71
N PHE A 135 15.01 -14.61 -13.80
CA PHE A 135 16.19 -15.43 -13.52
C PHE A 135 16.66 -16.23 -14.73
N ARG A 136 15.74 -16.91 -15.44
CA ARG A 136 16.10 -17.65 -16.67
C ARG A 136 16.73 -16.73 -17.72
N ARG A 137 16.19 -15.51 -17.87
CA ARG A 137 16.69 -14.53 -18.84
C ARG A 137 18.07 -14.00 -18.47
N GLY A 138 18.34 -13.78 -17.18
CA GLY A 138 19.66 -13.38 -16.71
C GLY A 138 20.71 -14.48 -16.81
N GLU A 139 20.35 -15.74 -16.52
CA GLU A 139 21.24 -16.89 -16.73
C GLU A 139 21.56 -17.11 -18.21
N ALA A 140 20.58 -16.94 -19.11
CA ALA A 140 20.82 -16.97 -20.56
C ALA A 140 21.78 -15.87 -21.03
N ARG A 141 21.68 -14.66 -20.46
CA ARG A 141 22.64 -13.56 -20.72
C ARG A 141 24.03 -13.85 -20.17
N ARG A 142 24.12 -14.48 -19.01
CA ARG A 142 25.39 -14.91 -18.42
C ARG A 142 26.06 -15.99 -19.26
N ALA A 143 25.29 -16.96 -19.77
CA ALA A 143 25.77 -17.97 -20.71
C ALA A 143 26.27 -17.34 -22.02
N ALA A 144 25.69 -16.22 -22.45
CA ALA A 144 26.15 -15.42 -23.57
C ALA A 144 27.35 -14.49 -23.24
N GLY A 145 27.92 -14.58 -22.03
CA GLY A 145 29.13 -13.85 -21.63
C GLY A 145 28.91 -12.43 -21.08
N ALA A 146 27.66 -12.00 -20.87
CA ALA A 146 27.39 -10.66 -20.35
C ALA A 146 27.90 -10.49 -18.91
N ARG A 147 28.72 -9.46 -18.67
CA ARG A 147 29.04 -8.98 -17.32
C ARG A 147 27.84 -8.21 -16.78
N LEU A 148 27.45 -8.44 -15.52
CA LEU A 148 26.29 -7.82 -14.85
C LEU A 148 24.92 -8.17 -15.44
N ALA A 149 24.73 -9.44 -15.81
CA ALA A 149 23.53 -9.94 -16.47
C ALA A 149 22.22 -9.71 -15.67
N HIS A 150 22.30 -9.55 -14.35
CA HIS A 150 21.14 -9.30 -13.49
C HIS A 150 21.12 -7.87 -12.90
N THR A 151 22.28 -7.25 -12.66
CA THR A 151 22.34 -5.89 -12.08
C THR A 151 21.81 -4.79 -13.02
N LEU A 152 22.14 -4.85 -14.31
CA LEU A 152 21.67 -3.85 -15.30
C LEU A 152 20.14 -3.83 -15.43
N PRO A 153 19.48 -5.00 -15.60
CA PRO A 153 18.02 -5.08 -15.55
C PRO A 153 17.44 -4.66 -14.18
N ALA A 154 18.11 -5.00 -13.08
CA ALA A 154 17.65 -4.61 -11.75
C ALA A 154 17.63 -3.09 -11.56
N LEU A 155 18.66 -2.39 -12.05
CA LEU A 155 18.71 -0.92 -12.05
C LEU A 155 17.58 -0.31 -12.89
N ALA A 156 17.30 -0.87 -14.07
CA ALA A 156 16.19 -0.42 -14.91
C ALA A 156 14.84 -0.56 -14.19
N TRP A 157 14.59 -1.71 -13.55
CA TRP A 157 13.37 -1.92 -12.78
C TRP A 157 13.28 -1.02 -11.54
N GLY A 158 14.40 -0.79 -10.85
CA GLY A 158 14.46 0.16 -9.75
C GLY A 158 14.12 1.59 -10.19
N ALA A 159 14.66 2.04 -11.32
CA ALA A 159 14.36 3.36 -11.87
C ALA A 159 12.86 3.50 -12.24
N VAL A 160 12.28 2.48 -12.88
CA VAL A 160 10.84 2.46 -13.21
C VAL A 160 9.98 2.51 -11.94
N ALA A 161 10.30 1.68 -10.93
CA ALA A 161 9.55 1.64 -9.68
C ALA A 161 9.63 2.98 -8.92
N GLY A 162 10.82 3.59 -8.86
CA GLY A 162 11.01 4.93 -8.29
C GLY A 162 10.22 6.01 -9.04
N ALA A 163 10.22 5.97 -10.37
CA ALA A 163 9.44 6.90 -11.18
C ALA A 163 7.93 6.74 -10.94
N LEU A 164 7.43 5.51 -10.78
CA LEU A 164 6.01 5.27 -10.49
C LEU A 164 5.59 5.78 -9.11
N SER A 165 6.46 5.68 -8.10
CA SER A 165 6.18 6.25 -6.77
C SER A 165 6.18 7.78 -6.71
N MET A 166 6.55 8.46 -7.80
CA MET A 166 6.43 9.92 -7.93
C MET A 166 5.07 10.36 -8.45
N VAL A 167 4.23 9.43 -8.94
CA VAL A 167 2.89 9.75 -9.43
C VAL A 167 2.05 10.25 -8.25
N PRO A 168 1.53 11.48 -8.28
CA PRO A 168 0.70 12.02 -7.20
C PRO A 168 -0.60 11.24 -7.06
N ASP A 169 -1.09 11.09 -5.83
CA ASP A 169 -2.44 10.60 -5.60
C ASP A 169 -3.47 11.58 -6.18
N PRO A 170 -4.47 11.09 -6.93
CA PRO A 170 -5.43 11.93 -7.64
C PRO A 170 -6.30 12.78 -6.71
N GLU A 171 -6.39 12.45 -5.42
CA GLU A 171 -7.21 13.20 -4.46
C GLU A 171 -6.64 14.60 -4.13
N LEU A 172 -5.34 14.82 -4.36
CA LEU A 172 -4.73 16.14 -4.15
C LEU A 172 -5.02 17.14 -5.28
N VAL A 173 -5.55 16.68 -6.43
CA VAL A 173 -5.85 17.54 -7.58
C VAL A 173 -7.26 18.13 -7.51
N ASN A 174 -8.22 17.43 -6.90
CA ASN A 174 -9.62 17.85 -6.90
C ASN A 174 -10.00 18.78 -5.73
N GLY A 175 -9.25 18.79 -4.63
CA GLY A 175 -9.53 19.64 -3.47
C GLY A 175 -9.16 21.13 -3.61
N GLN A 176 -8.51 21.53 -4.71
CA GLN A 176 -8.13 22.93 -4.97
C GLN A 176 -9.10 23.66 -5.93
N GLY A 177 -10.18 23.01 -6.37
CA GLY A 177 -11.14 23.58 -7.31
C GLY A 177 -12.34 24.32 -6.68
N ASP A 178 -12.66 24.02 -5.41
CA ASP A 178 -13.94 24.44 -4.82
C ASP A 178 -13.85 25.75 -3.99
N ASP A 179 -12.66 26.26 -3.72
CA ASP A 179 -12.46 27.53 -2.99
C ASP A 179 -12.49 28.80 -3.89
N ALA A 180 -12.90 28.67 -5.15
CA ALA A 180 -12.86 29.75 -6.14
C ALA A 180 -14.22 30.12 -6.76
N ALA A 181 -15.35 29.77 -6.12
CA ALA A 181 -16.69 30.16 -6.56
C ALA A 181 -17.45 30.97 -5.50
#